data_AF-A0A7J3M2X0-F1
#
_entry.id   AF-A0A7J3M2X0-F1
#
_cell.length_a   1.000
_cell.length_b   1.000
_cell.length_c   1.000
_cell.angle_alpha   90.00
_cell.angle_beta   90.00
_cell.angle_gamma   90.00
#
_symmetry.space_group_name_H-M   'P 1'
#
loop_
_entity.id
_entity.type
_entity.pdbx_description
1 polymer ?
#
loop_
_entity_poly.entity_id
_entity_poly.type
_entity_poly.pdbx_seq_one_letter_code
_entity_poly.pdbx_strand_id
1 'polypeptide(L)'
;MRIAFIIGFGSKAIPTLREVLEEESLEHSFEFIVTAPANYLKNLEEIKKANAIFVYSREIPEEFEKVLQNKLVFSVYHEIPSKCPANTLLKAREFWITGGRENFRGLIHLILRCLGLNVEVPEVKRIPWHGIYHPKLGFFESVEDYLKVYTKSPLVGILFYRDDVLYKATEYVDKLIKAIEAQGLGVIAVFTRKYQDEQLEIPSIEESIKKFFFEKEKFLVEAIVNLTPFSFTKDIEFLKNLNVSIINPIISYYQSVDEWENSNSIDYLSQVYSVILPEIDGLIEPIAYVFSKLEEDGSRKYVAFDPHAEFIAKRVKKWVEVRNKKPEERRIAIVLINPPCHSVEANIGVGLGLDVPESVVRLLKKL
;
A
#
# COMPACT_ATOMS: atom_id res chain seq x y z
N MET A 1 -22.01 28.67 7.23
CA MET A 1 -20.54 28.63 7.09
C MET A 1 -20.18 27.42 6.26
N ARG A 2 -19.10 27.45 5.48
CA ARG A 2 -18.70 26.32 4.64
C ARG A 2 -17.23 25.95 4.80
N ILE A 3 -16.91 24.66 4.81
CA ILE A 3 -15.53 24.15 4.83
C ILE A 3 -15.25 23.28 3.61
N ALA A 4 -14.03 23.35 3.07
CA ALA A 4 -13.62 22.53 1.93
C ALA A 4 -12.42 21.65 2.26
N PHE A 5 -12.41 20.44 1.73
CA PHE A 5 -11.31 19.50 1.80
C PHE A 5 -10.83 19.19 0.38
N ILE A 6 -9.58 19.53 0.08
CA ILE A 6 -8.92 19.23 -1.20
C ILE A 6 -7.95 18.08 -0.94
N ILE A 7 -8.33 16.88 -1.37
CA ILE A 7 -7.62 15.64 -1.07
C ILE A 7 -6.99 15.11 -2.36
N GLY A 8 -5.71 15.42 -2.58
CA GLY A 8 -4.95 14.98 -3.75
C GLY A 8 -4.40 13.56 -3.64
N PHE A 9 -4.10 13.13 -2.41
CA PHE A 9 -3.61 11.79 -2.09
C PHE A 9 -4.47 11.16 -0.99
N GLY A 10 -4.45 9.84 -0.86
CA GLY A 10 -5.20 9.15 0.21
C GLY A 10 -6.69 9.01 -0.07
N SER A 11 -7.06 8.66 -1.31
CA SER A 11 -8.45 8.46 -1.73
C SER A 11 -9.26 7.53 -0.82
N LYS A 12 -8.60 6.55 -0.17
CA LYS A 12 -9.22 5.61 0.78
C LYS A 12 -9.84 6.30 1.99
N ALA A 13 -9.36 7.49 2.38
CA ALA A 13 -9.88 8.26 3.49
C ALA A 13 -11.20 8.99 3.17
N ILE A 14 -11.48 9.27 1.89
CA ILE A 14 -12.58 10.16 1.47
C ILE A 14 -13.95 9.67 1.96
N PRO A 15 -14.33 8.38 1.81
CA PRO A 15 -15.64 7.92 2.28
C PRO A 15 -15.83 8.13 3.79
N THR A 16 -14.83 7.74 4.60
CA THR A 16 -14.87 7.93 6.06
C THR A 16 -14.89 9.40 6.44
N LEU A 17 -14.12 10.24 5.75
CA LEU A 17 -14.13 11.69 5.97
C LEU A 17 -15.52 12.29 5.68
N ARG A 18 -16.17 11.89 4.59
CA ARG A 18 -17.53 12.34 4.24
C ARG A 18 -18.54 11.95 5.30
N GLU A 19 -18.54 10.70 5.75
CA GLU A 19 -19.45 10.24 6.80
C GLU A 19 -19.29 11.06 8.09
N VAL A 20 -18.06 11.37 8.50
CA VAL A 20 -17.83 12.22 9.68
C VAL A 20 -18.27 13.65 9.41
N LEU A 21 -17.98 14.21 8.23
CA LEU A 21 -18.43 15.56 7.86
C LEU A 21 -19.96 15.67 7.85
N GLU A 22 -20.68 14.64 7.41
CA GLU A 22 -22.14 14.60 7.44
C GLU A 22 -22.66 14.66 8.88
N GLU A 23 -22.13 13.83 9.79
CA GLU A 23 -22.46 13.85 11.22
C GLU A 23 -22.23 15.25 11.83
N GLU A 24 -21.01 15.78 11.66
CA GLU A 24 -20.62 17.07 12.25
C GLU A 24 -21.36 18.25 11.63
N SER A 25 -21.70 18.18 10.34
CA SER A 25 -22.42 19.25 9.64
C SER A 25 -23.82 19.47 10.19
N LEU A 26 -24.49 18.38 10.60
CA LEU A 26 -25.81 18.41 11.21
C LEU A 26 -25.75 18.97 12.62
N GLU A 27 -24.74 18.59 13.41
CA GLU A 27 -24.57 19.04 14.79
C GLU A 27 -24.18 20.53 14.87
N HIS A 28 -23.27 20.97 14.01
CA HIS A 28 -22.68 22.31 14.08
C HIS A 28 -23.18 23.28 12.99
N SER A 29 -24.16 22.86 12.17
CA SER A 29 -24.84 23.69 11.17
C SER A 29 -23.88 24.38 10.17
N PHE A 30 -23.00 23.59 9.56
CA PHE A 30 -22.13 24.05 8.47
C PHE A 30 -22.33 23.24 7.20
N GLU A 31 -21.91 23.78 6.06
CA GLU A 31 -21.88 23.06 4.79
C GLU A 31 -20.45 22.61 4.49
N PHE A 32 -20.29 21.53 3.73
CA PHE A 32 -18.96 21.07 3.36
C PHE A 32 -18.86 20.64 1.90
N ILE A 33 -17.62 20.61 1.41
CA ILE A 33 -17.29 19.97 0.14
C ILE A 33 -15.98 19.22 0.27
N VAL A 34 -15.97 17.98 -0.23
CA VAL A 34 -14.75 17.18 -0.38
C VAL A 34 -14.50 17.01 -1.88
N THR A 35 -13.28 17.32 -2.31
CA THR A 35 -12.88 17.18 -3.71
C THR A 35 -11.58 16.38 -3.82
N ALA A 36 -11.49 15.61 -4.89
CA ALA A 36 -10.33 14.82 -5.29
C ALA A 36 -9.93 15.22 -6.72
N PRO A 37 -8.71 14.89 -7.20
CA PRO A 37 -8.19 15.38 -8.48
C PRO A 37 -9.16 15.26 -9.67
N ALA A 38 -9.89 14.14 -9.77
CA ALA A 38 -10.86 13.91 -10.84
C ALA A 38 -12.04 14.91 -10.85
N ASN A 39 -12.34 15.52 -9.69
CA ASN A 39 -13.50 16.39 -9.48
C ASN A 39 -13.12 17.85 -9.18
N TYR A 40 -11.84 18.23 -9.27
CA TYR A 40 -11.38 19.59 -8.94
C TYR A 40 -12.14 20.69 -9.70
N LEU A 41 -12.17 20.62 -11.03
CA LEU A 41 -12.83 21.65 -11.87
C LEU A 41 -14.34 21.68 -11.66
N LYS A 42 -14.98 20.50 -11.51
CA LYS A 42 -16.42 20.38 -11.26
C LYS A 42 -16.84 21.09 -9.97
N ASN A 43 -15.97 21.06 -8.97
CA ASN A 43 -16.25 21.56 -7.61
C ASN A 43 -15.72 22.99 -7.36
N LEU A 44 -15.10 23.64 -8.34
CA LEU A 44 -14.44 24.95 -8.17
C LEU A 44 -15.37 26.02 -7.59
N GLU A 45 -16.58 26.16 -8.13
CA GLU A 45 -17.54 27.19 -7.69
C GLU A 45 -18.01 26.97 -6.25
N GLU A 46 -18.13 25.71 -5.82
CA GLU A 46 -18.53 25.39 -4.46
C GLU A 46 -17.37 25.59 -3.47
N ILE A 47 -16.12 25.37 -3.90
CA ILE A 47 -14.90 25.63 -3.10
C ILE A 47 -14.68 27.13 -2.90
N LYS A 48 -14.96 27.98 -3.90
CA LYS A 48 -14.90 29.45 -3.77
C LYS A 48 -15.75 29.98 -2.60
N LYS A 49 -16.88 29.32 -2.33
CA LYS A 49 -17.80 29.66 -1.24
C LYS A 49 -17.29 29.24 0.15
N ALA A 50 -16.26 28.40 0.25
CA ALA A 50 -15.73 27.93 1.53
C ALA A 50 -15.11 29.08 2.35
N ASN A 51 -15.22 29.01 3.68
CA ASN A 51 -14.60 29.92 4.64
C ASN A 51 -13.23 29.40 5.10
N ALA A 52 -13.11 28.09 5.29
CA ALA A 52 -11.84 27.41 5.55
C ALA A 52 -11.61 26.27 4.56
N ILE A 53 -10.34 26.02 4.26
CA ILE A 53 -9.92 25.02 3.28
C ILE A 53 -8.79 24.19 3.87
N PHE A 54 -9.01 22.89 3.98
CA PHE A 54 -7.98 21.91 4.29
C PHE A 54 -7.43 21.32 3.00
N VAL A 55 -6.10 21.29 2.87
CA VAL A 55 -5.40 20.85 1.66
C VAL A 55 -4.42 19.74 2.00
N TYR A 56 -4.69 18.56 1.45
CA TYR A 56 -3.79 17.41 1.45
C TYR A 56 -3.44 17.05 0.01
N SER A 57 -2.68 17.94 -0.64
CA SER A 57 -2.15 17.75 -1.98
C SER A 57 -0.82 18.49 -2.09
N ARG A 58 0.08 17.99 -2.95
CA ARG A 58 1.32 18.71 -3.31
C ARG A 58 1.10 19.70 -4.44
N GLU A 59 0.15 19.38 -5.31
CA GLU A 59 -0.19 20.18 -6.48
C GLU A 59 -1.69 20.45 -6.50
N ILE A 60 -2.07 21.65 -6.87
CA ILE A 60 -3.45 22.07 -7.08
C ILE A 60 -3.53 22.85 -8.40
N PRO A 61 -4.69 22.87 -9.07
CA PRO A 61 -4.88 23.70 -10.25
C PRO A 61 -4.63 25.19 -9.94
N GLU A 62 -4.13 25.94 -10.92
CA GLU A 62 -3.85 27.39 -10.77
C GLU A 62 -5.10 28.17 -10.33
N GLU A 63 -6.29 27.73 -10.78
CA GLU A 63 -7.56 28.32 -10.39
C GLU A 63 -7.81 28.23 -8.88
N PHE A 64 -7.32 27.18 -8.21
CA PHE A 64 -7.47 26.98 -6.78
C PHE A 64 -6.54 27.90 -5.99
N GLU A 65 -5.33 28.17 -6.48
CA GLU A 65 -4.39 29.09 -5.81
C GLU A 65 -5.00 30.47 -5.58
N LYS A 66 -5.73 30.98 -6.57
CA LYS A 66 -6.48 32.25 -6.48
C LYS A 66 -7.55 32.19 -5.39
N VAL A 67 -8.22 31.05 -5.22
CA VAL A 67 -9.24 30.86 -4.17
C VAL A 67 -8.61 30.84 -2.78
N LEU A 68 -7.43 30.25 -2.61
CA LEU A 68 -6.74 30.16 -1.33
C LEU A 68 -6.27 31.54 -0.80
N GLN A 69 -6.20 32.58 -1.64
CA GLN A 69 -5.63 33.89 -1.26
C GLN A 69 -6.37 34.59 -0.11
N ASN A 70 -7.69 34.41 -0.01
CA ASN A 70 -8.52 35.17 0.95
C ASN A 70 -9.22 34.29 1.99
N LYS A 71 -8.69 33.09 2.25
CA LYS A 71 -9.34 32.06 3.08
C LYS A 71 -8.43 31.59 4.21
N LEU A 72 -9.03 30.99 5.23
CA LEU A 72 -8.30 30.22 6.23
C LEU A 72 -7.83 28.91 5.58
N VAL A 73 -6.52 28.66 5.54
CA VAL A 73 -5.94 27.51 4.80
C VAL A 73 -5.10 26.66 5.73
N PHE A 74 -5.38 25.36 5.73
CA PHE A 74 -4.62 24.33 6.42
C PHE A 74 -3.99 23.42 5.38
N SER A 75 -2.78 23.76 4.92
CA SER A 75 -2.05 22.96 3.95
C SER A 75 -1.00 22.10 4.63
N VAL A 76 -1.14 20.78 4.51
CA VAL A 76 -0.21 19.81 5.12
C VAL A 76 1.16 19.82 4.44
N TYR A 77 1.21 20.21 3.18
CA TYR A 77 2.43 20.26 2.36
C TYR A 77 2.93 21.72 2.22
N HIS A 78 4.25 21.89 2.20
CA HIS A 78 4.92 23.19 2.18
C HIS A 78 4.79 23.93 0.84
N GLU A 79 4.56 23.21 -0.24
CA GLU A 79 4.38 23.74 -1.60
C GLU A 79 3.17 24.67 -1.70
N ILE A 80 2.17 24.47 -0.84
CA ILE A 80 0.96 25.30 -0.78
C ILE A 80 0.96 26.04 0.57
N PRO A 81 0.94 27.39 0.59
CA PRO A 81 1.08 28.15 1.83
C PRO A 81 -0.15 28.00 2.72
N SER A 82 0.07 27.55 3.95
CA SER A 82 -0.94 27.60 5.01
C SER A 82 -1.18 29.03 5.52
N LYS A 83 -2.37 29.29 6.06
CA LYS A 83 -2.80 30.58 6.61
C LYS A 83 -3.40 30.42 8.00
N CYS A 84 -2.76 29.62 8.83
CA CYS A 84 -3.13 29.40 10.21
C CYS A 84 -1.86 29.40 11.09
N PRO A 85 -1.98 29.57 12.42
CA PRO A 85 -0.85 29.47 13.32
C PRO A 85 -0.14 28.12 13.21
N ALA A 86 1.19 28.10 13.35
CA ALA A 86 2.00 26.89 13.17
C ALA A 86 1.55 25.71 14.05
N ASN A 87 1.26 25.97 15.33
CA ASN A 87 0.79 24.93 16.25
C ASN A 87 -0.56 24.33 15.82
N THR A 88 -1.46 25.15 15.27
CA THR A 88 -2.74 24.71 14.74
C THR A 88 -2.53 23.83 13.50
N LEU A 89 -1.61 24.22 12.61
CA LEU A 89 -1.28 23.41 11.45
C LEU A 89 -0.67 22.06 11.82
N LEU A 90 0.24 22.03 12.80
CA LEU A 90 0.85 20.80 13.30
C LEU A 90 -0.22 19.85 13.85
N LYS A 91 -1.14 20.34 14.68
CA LYS A 91 -2.24 19.53 15.21
C LYS A 91 -3.20 19.06 14.10
N ALA A 92 -3.50 19.90 13.11
CA ALA A 92 -4.30 19.51 11.94
C ALA A 92 -3.62 18.39 11.12
N ARG A 93 -2.31 18.51 10.91
CA ARG A 93 -1.50 17.49 10.23
C ARG A 93 -1.47 16.18 11.02
N GLU A 94 -1.32 16.24 12.34
CA GLU A 94 -1.30 15.07 13.20
C GLU A 94 -2.64 14.31 13.16
N PHE A 95 -3.78 15.03 13.25
CA PHE A 95 -5.10 14.43 13.08
C PHE A 95 -5.25 13.73 11.72
N TRP A 96 -4.87 14.41 10.63
CA TRP A 96 -4.99 13.86 9.29
C TRP A 96 -4.11 12.63 9.07
N ILE A 97 -2.84 12.68 9.48
CA ILE A 97 -1.88 11.58 9.29
C ILE A 97 -2.25 10.38 10.16
N THR A 98 -2.68 10.61 11.40
CA THR A 98 -3.15 9.51 12.27
C THR A 98 -4.40 8.87 11.69
N GLY A 99 -5.29 9.70 11.15
CA GLY A 99 -6.47 9.29 10.39
C GLY A 99 -7.53 8.59 11.24
N GLY A 100 -8.57 8.08 10.58
CA GLY A 100 -9.70 7.44 11.24
C GLY A 100 -10.74 8.44 11.76
N ARG A 101 -11.95 7.94 12.06
CA ARG A 101 -13.11 8.79 12.34
C ARG A 101 -12.87 9.83 13.43
N GLU A 102 -12.38 9.40 14.59
CA GLU A 102 -12.20 10.29 15.75
C GLU A 102 -11.19 11.41 15.48
N ASN A 103 -10.13 11.12 14.72
CA ASN A 103 -9.15 12.13 14.36
C ASN A 103 -9.67 13.06 13.26
N PHE A 104 -10.49 12.57 12.33
CA PHE A 104 -11.19 13.45 11.37
C PHE A 104 -12.18 14.38 12.07
N ARG A 105 -12.93 13.89 13.06
CA ARG A 105 -13.78 14.72 13.91
C ARG A 105 -12.95 15.79 14.62
N GLY A 106 -11.82 15.39 15.22
CA GLY A 106 -10.89 16.34 15.84
C GLY A 106 -10.35 17.40 14.89
N LEU A 107 -10.03 17.03 13.65
CA LEU A 107 -9.63 17.96 12.59
C LEU A 107 -10.75 18.94 12.24
N ILE A 108 -11.98 18.46 12.08
CA ILE A 108 -13.15 19.30 11.78
C ILE A 108 -13.38 20.28 12.93
N HIS A 109 -13.38 19.83 14.17
CA HIS A 109 -13.55 20.69 15.35
C HIS A 109 -12.44 21.75 15.42
N LEU A 110 -11.20 21.40 15.06
CA LEU A 110 -10.09 22.34 15.02
C LEU A 110 -10.34 23.45 13.99
N ILE A 111 -10.81 23.09 12.80
CA ILE A 111 -11.16 24.05 11.74
C ILE A 111 -12.34 24.94 12.18
N LEU A 112 -13.40 24.35 12.74
CA LEU A 112 -14.59 25.07 13.22
C LEU A 112 -14.24 26.07 14.33
N ARG A 113 -13.37 25.69 15.27
CA ARG A 113 -12.85 26.58 16.32
C ARG A 113 -12.10 27.77 15.74
N CYS A 114 -11.27 27.55 14.72
CA CYS A 114 -10.58 28.65 14.03
C CYS A 114 -11.53 29.57 13.25
N LEU A 115 -12.74 29.10 12.92
CA LEU A 115 -13.81 29.91 12.33
C LEU A 115 -14.69 30.59 13.40
N GLY A 116 -14.38 30.44 14.69
CA GLY A 116 -15.03 31.13 15.80
C GLY A 116 -16.15 30.34 16.47
N LEU A 117 -16.36 29.06 16.13
CA LEU A 117 -17.34 28.23 16.81
C LEU A 117 -16.80 27.73 18.15
N ASN A 118 -17.67 27.68 19.16
CA ASN A 118 -17.35 27.15 20.47
C ASN A 118 -17.49 25.62 20.47
N VAL A 119 -16.49 24.93 19.92
CA VAL A 119 -16.40 23.46 19.90
C VAL A 119 -15.16 22.99 20.65
N GLU A 120 -15.26 21.85 21.32
CA GLU A 120 -14.13 21.19 21.97
C GLU A 120 -13.27 20.47 20.94
N VAL A 121 -11.97 20.76 20.88
CA VAL A 121 -11.04 20.03 20.02
C VAL A 121 -10.42 18.91 20.86
N PRO A 122 -10.72 17.63 20.57
CA PRO A 122 -10.17 16.51 21.32
C PRO A 122 -8.63 16.43 21.18
N GLU A 123 -8.02 15.53 21.93
CA GLU A 123 -6.65 15.11 21.68
C GLU A 123 -6.58 14.04 20.58
N VAL A 124 -5.42 13.91 19.96
CA VAL A 124 -5.21 12.93 18.88
C VAL A 124 -5.37 11.52 19.45
N LYS A 125 -6.30 10.76 18.87
CA LYS A 125 -6.52 9.37 19.24
C LYS A 125 -5.46 8.52 18.55
N ARG A 126 -4.53 7.97 19.33
CA ARG A 126 -3.51 7.04 18.84
C ARG A 126 -4.17 5.79 18.27
N ILE A 127 -3.74 5.42 17.06
CA ILE A 127 -4.14 4.20 16.36
C ILE A 127 -2.86 3.52 15.91
N PRO A 128 -2.66 2.22 16.17
CA PRO A 128 -1.43 1.51 15.87
C PRO A 128 -0.92 1.76 14.44
N TRP A 129 0.38 2.07 14.31
CA TRP A 129 1.01 2.32 13.00
C TRP A 129 1.27 1.07 12.19
N HIS A 130 1.35 -0.06 12.88
CA HIS A 130 1.57 -1.37 12.30
C HIS A 130 0.99 -2.46 13.20
N GLY A 131 0.75 -3.63 12.63
CA GLY A 131 0.31 -4.80 13.37
C GLY A 131 -0.19 -5.89 12.45
N ILE A 132 -0.61 -6.99 13.06
CA ILE A 132 -1.10 -8.15 12.33
C ILE A 132 -2.61 -8.03 12.19
N TYR A 133 -3.08 -8.31 10.99
CA TYR A 133 -4.48 -8.36 10.63
C TYR A 133 -4.84 -9.74 10.12
N HIS A 134 -6.00 -10.26 10.51
CA HIS A 134 -6.58 -11.45 9.92
C HIS A 134 -8.10 -11.33 9.87
N PRO A 135 -8.77 -11.62 8.73
CA PRO A 135 -10.20 -11.35 8.54
C PRO A 135 -11.11 -12.01 9.57
N LYS A 136 -10.70 -13.16 10.10
CA LYS A 136 -11.47 -13.91 11.12
C LYS A 136 -11.05 -13.65 12.57
N LEU A 137 -9.83 -13.18 12.78
CA LEU A 137 -9.25 -13.07 14.13
C LEU A 137 -9.11 -11.62 14.59
N GLY A 138 -9.27 -10.66 13.67
CA GLY A 138 -9.15 -9.24 13.96
C GLY A 138 -7.69 -8.78 13.97
N PHE A 139 -7.36 -7.98 14.97
CA PHE A 139 -6.14 -7.20 15.05
C PHE A 139 -5.25 -7.63 16.21
N PHE A 140 -3.93 -7.67 15.98
CA PHE A 140 -2.93 -8.01 16.97
C PHE A 140 -1.74 -7.05 16.93
N GLU A 141 -1.30 -6.57 18.09
CA GLU A 141 -0.09 -5.73 18.25
C GLU A 141 1.18 -6.55 18.54
N SER A 142 1.03 -7.85 18.75
CA SER A 142 2.10 -8.81 19.07
C SER A 142 1.96 -10.06 18.20
N VAL A 143 3.10 -10.57 17.72
CA VAL A 143 3.15 -11.84 17.00
C VAL A 143 2.91 -13.02 17.93
N GLU A 144 3.37 -12.95 19.17
CA GLU A 144 3.17 -13.98 20.19
C GLU A 144 1.68 -14.17 20.49
N ASP A 145 0.92 -13.08 20.63
CA ASP A 145 -0.52 -13.14 20.85
C ASP A 145 -1.28 -13.69 19.64
N TYR A 146 -0.83 -13.35 18.43
CA TYR A 146 -1.38 -13.91 17.20
C TYR A 146 -1.14 -15.43 17.11
N LEU A 147 0.09 -15.88 17.38
CA LEU A 147 0.47 -17.30 17.28
C LEU A 147 -0.18 -18.18 18.37
N LYS A 148 -0.65 -17.60 19.49
CA LYS A 148 -1.45 -18.35 20.48
C LYS A 148 -2.78 -18.85 19.90
N VAL A 149 -3.36 -18.12 18.95
CA VAL A 149 -4.68 -18.43 18.38
C VAL A 149 -4.63 -18.88 16.92
N TYR A 150 -3.50 -18.69 16.23
CA TYR A 150 -3.29 -19.06 14.83
C TYR A 150 -2.18 -20.11 14.68
N THR A 151 -2.55 -21.33 14.34
CA THR A 151 -1.65 -22.51 14.39
C THR A 151 -1.20 -23.04 13.03
N LYS A 152 -1.64 -22.42 11.91
CA LYS A 152 -1.26 -22.88 10.58
C LYS A 152 0.22 -22.63 10.30
N SER A 153 0.86 -23.58 9.63
CA SER A 153 2.26 -23.51 9.22
C SER A 153 2.49 -24.33 7.94
N PRO A 154 3.57 -24.09 7.17
CA PRO A 154 4.53 -22.98 7.32
C PRO A 154 3.89 -21.61 7.05
N LEU A 155 4.50 -20.54 7.57
CA LEU A 155 3.95 -19.18 7.53
C LEU A 155 4.47 -18.38 6.34
N VAL A 156 3.61 -17.56 5.76
CA VAL A 156 3.92 -16.57 4.73
C VAL A 156 3.62 -15.18 5.27
N GLY A 157 4.56 -14.25 5.11
CA GLY A 157 4.34 -12.85 5.45
C GLY A 157 3.57 -12.13 4.35
N ILE A 158 2.59 -11.30 4.68
CA ILE A 158 2.02 -10.33 3.74
C ILE A 158 2.29 -8.93 4.31
N LEU A 159 2.79 -8.01 3.50
CA LEU A 159 2.96 -6.61 3.87
C LEU A 159 1.99 -5.77 3.06
N PHE A 160 1.20 -4.91 3.71
CA PHE A 160 0.24 -4.04 3.04
C PHE A 160 0.06 -2.71 3.78
N TYR A 161 -0.65 -1.74 3.18
CA TYR A 161 -0.76 -0.42 3.79
C TYR A 161 -1.75 -0.41 4.98
N ARG A 162 -1.38 0.34 6.03
CA ARG A 162 -2.23 0.61 7.19
C ARG A 162 -3.60 1.18 6.81
N ASP A 163 -3.64 2.02 5.79
CA ASP A 163 -4.87 2.68 5.34
C ASP A 163 -5.95 1.67 4.93
N ASP A 164 -5.56 0.48 4.46
CA ASP A 164 -6.51 -0.59 4.12
C ASP A 164 -7.26 -1.09 5.35
N VAL A 165 -6.58 -1.25 6.48
CA VAL A 165 -7.22 -1.62 7.75
C VAL A 165 -8.05 -0.45 8.28
N LEU A 166 -7.45 0.75 8.30
CA LEU A 166 -8.06 1.93 8.89
C LEU A 166 -9.39 2.31 8.22
N TYR A 167 -9.47 2.18 6.90
CA TYR A 167 -10.64 2.52 6.10
C TYR A 167 -11.40 1.30 5.58
N LYS A 168 -11.15 0.12 6.15
CA LYS A 168 -11.85 -1.15 5.83
C LYS A 168 -11.78 -1.51 4.33
N ALA A 169 -10.70 -1.15 3.65
CA ALA A 169 -10.42 -1.51 2.26
C ALA A 169 -9.58 -2.79 2.15
N THR A 170 -9.78 -3.76 3.05
CA THR A 170 -8.99 -5.00 3.15
C THR A 170 -9.40 -6.10 2.20
N GLU A 171 -10.44 -5.92 1.37
CA GLU A 171 -11.03 -7.00 0.56
C GLU A 171 -10.00 -7.79 -0.26
N TYR A 172 -9.06 -7.09 -0.92
CA TYR A 172 -8.01 -7.74 -1.69
C TYR A 172 -6.96 -8.43 -0.81
N VAL A 173 -6.73 -7.96 0.41
CA VAL A 173 -5.86 -8.66 1.37
C VAL A 173 -6.55 -9.93 1.86
N ASP A 174 -7.84 -9.86 2.16
CA ASP A 174 -8.67 -10.98 2.61
C ASP A 174 -8.71 -12.11 1.58
N LYS A 175 -8.89 -11.75 0.31
CA LYS A 175 -8.87 -12.69 -0.82
C LYS A 175 -7.52 -13.40 -0.94
N LEU A 176 -6.41 -12.67 -0.80
CA LEU A 176 -5.07 -13.27 -0.86
C LEU A 176 -4.78 -14.15 0.35
N ILE A 177 -5.13 -13.71 1.57
CA ILE A 177 -5.03 -14.53 2.79
C ILE A 177 -5.76 -15.85 2.57
N LYS A 178 -7.02 -15.79 2.16
CA LYS A 178 -7.84 -16.99 1.91
C LYS A 178 -7.23 -17.90 0.83
N ALA A 179 -6.70 -17.32 -0.25
CA ALA A 179 -6.06 -18.09 -1.31
C ALA A 179 -4.79 -18.82 -0.84
N ILE A 180 -3.94 -18.15 -0.05
CA ILE A 180 -2.72 -18.75 0.53
C ILE A 180 -3.10 -19.83 1.55
N GLU A 181 -4.09 -19.58 2.39
CA GLU A 181 -4.60 -20.58 3.33
C GLU A 181 -5.17 -21.82 2.64
N ALA A 182 -5.85 -21.65 1.50
CA ALA A 182 -6.36 -22.75 0.69
C ALA A 182 -5.24 -23.61 0.07
N GLN A 183 -4.02 -23.07 -0.04
CA GLN A 183 -2.83 -23.83 -0.46
C GLN A 183 -2.21 -24.67 0.68
N GLY A 184 -2.76 -24.58 1.89
CA GLY A 184 -2.27 -25.29 3.09
C GLY A 184 -1.19 -24.54 3.85
N LEU A 185 -1.03 -23.24 3.61
CA LEU A 185 -0.05 -22.38 4.28
C LEU A 185 -0.72 -21.53 5.38
N GLY A 186 0.06 -21.07 6.35
CA GLY A 186 -0.36 -20.04 7.29
C GLY A 186 0.04 -18.64 6.83
N VAL A 187 -0.60 -17.61 7.37
CA VAL A 187 -0.32 -16.21 7.00
C VAL A 187 -0.07 -15.34 8.24
N ILE A 188 0.93 -14.46 8.17
CA ILE A 188 1.07 -13.29 9.04
C ILE A 188 0.94 -12.05 8.15
N ALA A 189 -0.25 -11.43 8.12
CA ALA A 189 -0.48 -10.23 7.32
C ALA A 189 -0.26 -8.98 8.17
N VAL A 190 0.84 -8.27 7.89
CA VAL A 190 1.27 -7.07 8.62
C VAL A 190 0.89 -5.84 7.82
N PHE A 191 0.10 -4.97 8.42
CA PHE A 191 -0.10 -3.63 7.88
C PHE A 191 0.97 -2.67 8.42
N THR A 192 1.37 -1.70 7.60
CA THR A 192 2.33 -0.65 7.99
C THR A 192 2.16 0.60 7.12
N ARG A 193 2.71 1.74 7.54
CA ARG A 193 2.82 2.94 6.68
C ARG A 193 4.07 2.91 5.79
N LYS A 194 4.97 1.93 5.97
CA LYS A 194 6.24 1.71 5.24
C LYS A 194 7.34 2.74 5.50
N TYR A 195 7.01 4.04 5.51
CA TYR A 195 7.99 5.12 5.68
C TYR A 195 8.08 5.57 7.14
N GLN A 196 9.32 5.67 7.62
CA GLN A 196 9.63 6.12 8.97
C GLN A 196 9.33 7.61 9.13
N ASP A 197 8.75 7.98 10.27
CA ASP A 197 8.58 9.37 10.70
C ASP A 197 8.86 9.42 12.21
N GLU A 198 10.04 9.89 12.58
CA GLU A 198 10.48 9.91 13.99
C GLU A 198 9.58 10.80 14.86
N GLN A 199 9.04 11.89 14.31
CA GLN A 199 8.19 12.82 15.06
C GLN A 199 6.87 12.18 15.45
N LEU A 200 6.33 11.33 14.57
CA LEU A 200 5.06 10.64 14.76
C LEU A 200 5.23 9.20 15.26
N GLU A 201 6.45 8.79 15.60
CA GLU A 201 6.81 7.43 16.04
C GLU A 201 6.38 6.36 15.01
N ILE A 202 6.43 6.68 13.72
CA ILE A 202 6.01 5.79 12.64
C ILE A 202 7.16 4.85 12.31
N PRO A 203 6.97 3.53 12.40
CA PRO A 203 8.00 2.56 12.11
C PRO A 203 8.23 2.42 10.60
N SER A 204 9.48 2.16 10.24
CA SER A 204 9.87 1.68 8.92
C SER A 204 9.27 0.29 8.63
N ILE A 205 9.31 -0.10 7.34
CA ILE A 205 8.97 -1.45 6.92
C ILE A 205 9.88 -2.51 7.58
N GLU A 206 11.16 -2.19 7.80
CA GLU A 206 12.13 -3.09 8.43
C GLU A 206 11.83 -3.31 9.91
N GLU A 207 11.49 -2.26 10.65
CA GLU A 207 11.05 -2.37 12.04
C GLU A 207 9.75 -3.17 12.15
N SER A 208 8.85 -3.00 11.19
CA SER A 208 7.61 -3.79 11.12
C SER A 208 7.91 -5.28 10.87
N ILE A 209 8.82 -5.59 9.95
CA ILE A 209 9.27 -6.96 9.69
C ILE A 209 9.96 -7.55 10.94
N LYS A 210 10.89 -6.82 11.55
CA LYS A 210 11.59 -7.24 12.78
C LYS A 210 10.63 -7.54 13.92
N LYS A 211 9.57 -6.73 14.07
CA LYS A 211 8.58 -6.91 15.14
C LYS A 211 7.63 -8.08 14.92
N PHE A 212 7.21 -8.34 13.68
CA PHE A 212 6.11 -9.27 13.42
C PHE A 212 6.49 -10.56 12.71
N PHE A 213 7.65 -10.61 12.04
CA PHE A 213 8.14 -11.82 11.36
C PHE A 213 9.25 -12.54 12.12
N PHE A 214 9.58 -12.07 13.33
CA PHE A 214 10.52 -12.74 14.22
C PHE A 214 9.86 -13.08 15.56
N GLU A 215 10.21 -14.23 16.12
CA GLU A 215 9.93 -14.57 17.52
C GLU A 215 11.25 -15.06 18.14
N LYS A 216 11.73 -14.40 19.20
CA LYS A 216 12.99 -14.78 19.89
C LYS A 216 14.16 -15.01 18.91
N GLU A 217 14.39 -14.04 18.02
CA GLU A 217 15.42 -14.06 16.95
C GLU A 217 15.20 -15.09 15.82
N LYS A 218 14.19 -15.95 15.91
CA LYS A 218 13.84 -16.88 14.84
C LYS A 218 12.95 -16.18 13.82
N PHE A 219 13.38 -16.19 12.56
CA PHE A 219 12.53 -15.76 11.45
C PHE A 219 11.40 -16.77 11.21
N LEU A 220 10.16 -16.28 11.19
CA LEU A 220 8.95 -17.10 11.22
C LEU A 220 8.40 -17.47 9.84
N VAL A 221 8.69 -16.66 8.81
CA VAL A 221 8.05 -16.78 7.50
C VAL A 221 8.99 -17.38 6.45
N GLU A 222 8.44 -18.18 5.55
CA GLU A 222 9.21 -18.85 4.49
C GLU A 222 9.29 -18.03 3.19
N ALA A 223 8.33 -17.12 3.00
CA ALA A 223 8.25 -16.18 1.89
C ALA A 223 7.46 -14.94 2.31
N ILE A 224 7.64 -13.83 1.59
CA ILE A 224 6.90 -12.58 1.80
C ILE A 224 6.15 -12.23 0.52
N VAL A 225 4.92 -11.75 0.66
CA VAL A 225 4.17 -11.08 -0.40
C VAL A 225 4.07 -9.59 -0.06
N ASN A 226 4.72 -8.74 -0.86
CA ASN A 226 4.71 -7.30 -0.69
C ASN A 226 3.58 -6.67 -1.52
N LEU A 227 2.57 -6.14 -0.83
CA LEU A 227 1.48 -5.33 -1.38
C LEU A 227 1.69 -3.84 -1.04
N THR A 228 2.94 -3.42 -0.79
CA THR A 228 3.31 -2.02 -0.64
C THR A 228 4.21 -1.59 -1.82
N PRO A 229 3.63 -1.07 -2.91
CA PRO A 229 4.37 -0.55 -4.06
C PRO A 229 5.46 0.46 -3.66
N PHE A 230 6.29 0.85 -4.63
CA PHE A 230 7.57 1.55 -4.47
C PHE A 230 8.69 0.64 -3.96
N SER A 231 9.92 1.17 -3.98
CA SER A 231 11.10 0.50 -3.44
C SER A 231 10.84 -0.04 -2.02
N PHE A 232 11.22 -1.30 -1.80
CA PHE A 232 11.01 -2.05 -0.57
C PHE A 232 11.98 -1.59 0.53
N THR A 233 13.28 -1.71 0.29
CA THR A 233 14.35 -1.13 1.11
C THR A 233 15.61 -0.98 0.28
N LYS A 234 16.46 -0.03 0.66
CA LYS A 234 17.80 0.15 0.10
C LYS A 234 18.87 -0.62 0.88
N ASP A 235 18.52 -1.23 2.01
CA ASP A 235 19.44 -2.01 2.83
C ASP A 235 19.59 -3.44 2.27
N ILE A 236 20.63 -3.63 1.46
CA ILE A 236 20.98 -4.92 0.87
C ILE A 236 21.35 -5.94 1.96
N GLU A 237 21.98 -5.50 3.05
CA GLU A 237 22.42 -6.42 4.11
C GLU A 237 21.22 -6.93 4.90
N PHE A 238 20.23 -6.06 5.15
CA PHE A 238 18.94 -6.48 5.69
C PHE A 238 18.26 -7.53 4.80
N LEU A 239 18.19 -7.31 3.48
CA LEU A 239 17.60 -8.28 2.54
C LEU A 239 18.34 -9.63 2.53
N LYS A 240 19.68 -9.60 2.57
CA LYS A 240 20.51 -10.81 2.68
C LYS A 240 20.25 -11.55 3.99
N ASN A 241 20.06 -10.83 5.09
CA ASN A 241 19.77 -11.42 6.39
C ASN A 241 18.36 -12.02 6.46
N LEU A 242 17.37 -11.42 5.80
CA LEU A 242 16.04 -12.02 5.64
C LEU A 242 16.14 -13.35 4.85
N ASN A 243 16.92 -13.34 3.76
CA ASN A 243 17.18 -14.51 2.92
C ASN A 243 15.91 -15.26 2.48
N VAL A 244 14.85 -14.54 2.12
CA VAL A 244 13.56 -15.12 1.70
C VAL A 244 13.10 -14.55 0.36
N SER A 245 12.31 -15.31 -0.37
CA SER A 245 11.67 -14.83 -1.59
C SER A 245 10.62 -13.79 -1.26
N ILE A 246 10.72 -12.61 -1.86
CA ILE A 246 9.76 -11.52 -1.70
C ILE A 246 9.04 -11.34 -3.05
N ILE A 247 7.79 -11.79 -3.10
CA ILE A 247 6.92 -11.69 -4.26
C ILE A 247 6.21 -10.34 -4.23
N ASN A 248 6.16 -9.64 -5.36
CA ASN A 248 5.61 -8.27 -5.43
C ASN A 248 4.45 -8.17 -6.43
N PRO A 249 3.23 -8.58 -6.05
CA PRO A 249 2.07 -8.41 -6.91
C PRO A 249 1.85 -6.93 -7.26
N ILE A 250 1.46 -6.68 -8.50
CA ILE A 250 1.21 -5.33 -9.00
C ILE A 250 -0.14 -4.84 -8.47
N ILE A 251 -0.10 -3.64 -7.88
CA ILE A 251 -1.27 -2.82 -7.59
C ILE A 251 -1.28 -1.69 -8.63
N SER A 252 -2.30 -1.69 -9.50
CA SER A 252 -2.59 -0.63 -10.44
C SER A 252 -3.44 0.46 -9.80
N TYR A 253 -2.99 1.71 -9.94
CA TYR A 253 -3.63 2.88 -9.35
C TYR A 253 -4.53 3.67 -10.31
N TYR A 254 -4.42 3.39 -11.61
CA TYR A 254 -5.03 4.22 -12.65
C TYR A 254 -5.79 3.42 -13.70
N GLN A 255 -5.87 2.10 -13.53
CA GLN A 255 -6.54 1.20 -14.46
C GLN A 255 -7.51 0.30 -13.70
N SER A 256 -8.67 0.08 -14.30
CA SER A 256 -9.65 -0.92 -13.87
C SER A 256 -9.33 -2.31 -14.43
N VAL A 257 -10.01 -3.34 -13.92
CA VAL A 257 -9.87 -4.72 -14.45
C VAL A 257 -10.23 -4.76 -15.93
N ASP A 258 -11.38 -4.20 -16.31
CA ASP A 258 -11.86 -4.21 -17.69
C ASP A 258 -10.87 -3.50 -18.64
N GLU A 259 -10.32 -2.35 -18.23
CA GLU A 259 -9.31 -1.63 -19.02
C GLU A 259 -8.00 -2.41 -19.16
N TRP A 260 -7.63 -3.21 -18.16
CA TRP A 260 -6.44 -4.06 -18.21
C TRP A 260 -6.63 -5.30 -19.07
N GLU A 261 -7.78 -5.98 -18.96
CA GLU A 261 -8.08 -7.15 -19.79
C GLU A 261 -8.23 -6.79 -21.27
N ASN A 262 -8.65 -5.56 -21.57
CA ASN A 262 -8.72 -5.03 -22.95
C ASN A 262 -7.44 -4.32 -23.40
N SER A 263 -6.44 -4.17 -22.54
CA SER A 263 -5.13 -3.63 -22.92
C SER A 263 -4.06 -4.73 -23.01
N ASN A 264 -2.92 -4.38 -23.57
CA ASN A 264 -1.73 -5.24 -23.57
C ASN A 264 -0.73 -4.86 -22.46
N SER A 265 -1.11 -4.03 -21.49
CA SER A 265 -0.17 -3.49 -20.49
C SER A 265 -0.84 -2.90 -19.24
N ILE A 266 -0.06 -2.85 -18.16
CA ILE A 266 -0.38 -2.12 -16.93
C ILE A 266 -0.13 -0.62 -17.15
N ASP A 267 -0.85 0.25 -16.45
CA ASP A 267 -0.61 1.69 -16.50
C ASP A 267 0.84 2.09 -16.17
N TYR A 268 1.32 3.14 -16.83
CA TYR A 268 2.73 3.56 -16.79
C TYR A 268 3.27 3.80 -15.37
N LEU A 269 2.51 4.50 -14.52
CA LEU A 269 2.96 4.80 -13.16
C LEU A 269 3.05 3.53 -12.30
N SER A 270 2.13 2.60 -12.47
CA SER A 270 2.15 1.33 -11.76
C SER A 270 3.27 0.41 -12.26
N GLN A 271 3.70 0.51 -13.53
CA GLN A 271 4.94 -0.15 -13.98
C GLN A 271 6.16 0.39 -13.21
N VAL A 272 6.27 1.70 -13.04
CA VAL A 272 7.39 2.30 -12.29
C VAL A 272 7.36 1.86 -10.83
N TYR A 273 6.21 1.97 -10.15
CA TYR A 273 6.13 1.75 -8.71
C TYR A 273 6.03 0.28 -8.30
N SER A 274 5.42 -0.57 -9.13
CA SER A 274 5.15 -1.97 -8.77
C SER A 274 5.98 -2.99 -9.54
N VAL A 275 6.76 -2.56 -10.55
CA VAL A 275 7.65 -3.44 -11.32
C VAL A 275 9.10 -2.94 -11.22
N ILE A 276 9.40 -1.78 -11.80
CA ILE A 276 10.78 -1.31 -11.97
C ILE A 276 11.47 -1.07 -10.62
N LEU A 277 10.86 -0.31 -9.71
CA LEU A 277 11.48 -0.02 -8.41
C LEU A 277 11.66 -1.28 -7.55
N PRO A 278 10.64 -2.17 -7.40
CA PRO A 278 10.82 -3.45 -6.72
C PRO A 278 11.88 -4.38 -7.35
N GLU A 279 11.98 -4.42 -8.68
CA GLU A 279 12.99 -5.23 -9.39
C GLU A 279 14.42 -4.75 -9.10
N ILE A 280 14.63 -3.44 -8.98
CA ILE A 280 15.92 -2.87 -8.55
C ILE A 280 16.31 -3.39 -7.15
N ASP A 281 15.33 -3.58 -6.27
CA ASP A 281 15.54 -4.11 -4.92
C ASP A 281 15.63 -5.65 -4.88
N GLY A 282 15.46 -6.33 -6.03
CA GLY A 282 15.52 -7.79 -6.15
C GLY A 282 14.23 -8.54 -5.81
N LEU A 283 13.09 -7.84 -5.75
CA LEU A 283 11.78 -8.47 -5.59
C LEU A 283 11.37 -9.17 -6.89
N ILE A 284 10.55 -10.22 -6.76
CA ILE A 284 10.22 -11.13 -7.86
C ILE A 284 8.73 -11.20 -8.15
N GLU A 285 8.39 -11.77 -9.31
CA GLU A 285 7.03 -12.11 -9.73
C GLU A 285 6.03 -10.93 -9.67
N PRO A 286 6.21 -9.90 -10.53
CA PRO A 286 5.29 -8.77 -10.65
C PRO A 286 3.98 -9.19 -11.34
N ILE A 287 3.14 -9.94 -10.64
CA ILE A 287 1.85 -10.44 -11.14
C ILE A 287 0.79 -9.38 -10.91
N ALA A 288 0.08 -8.96 -11.97
CA ALA A 288 -1.09 -8.09 -11.88
C ALA A 288 -2.10 -8.60 -10.85
N TYR A 289 -2.51 -7.81 -9.86
CA TYR A 289 -3.40 -8.31 -8.82
C TYR A 289 -4.55 -7.37 -8.48
N VAL A 290 -4.23 -6.11 -8.16
CA VAL A 290 -5.23 -5.15 -7.69
C VAL A 290 -5.33 -4.02 -8.69
N PHE A 291 -6.55 -3.58 -8.96
CA PHE A 291 -6.87 -2.51 -9.91
C PHE A 291 -7.72 -1.44 -9.25
N SER A 292 -7.68 -0.23 -9.77
CA SER A 292 -8.44 0.89 -9.23
C SER A 292 -9.68 1.17 -10.06
N LYS A 293 -10.80 1.44 -9.40
CA LYS A 293 -12.00 1.99 -10.02
C LYS A 293 -12.26 3.37 -9.44
N LEU A 294 -12.46 4.36 -10.31
CA LEU A 294 -12.86 5.70 -9.90
C LEU A 294 -14.36 5.68 -9.56
N GLU A 295 -14.70 6.15 -8.37
CA GLU A 295 -16.08 6.29 -7.90
C GLU A 295 -16.59 7.72 -8.20
N GLU A 296 -17.92 7.90 -8.19
CA GLU A 296 -18.55 9.20 -8.53
C GLU A 296 -18.11 10.35 -7.61
N ASP A 297 -17.81 10.02 -6.35
CA ASP A 297 -17.36 10.97 -5.34
C ASP A 297 -15.89 11.42 -5.52
N GLY A 298 -15.19 10.83 -6.49
CA GLY A 298 -13.78 11.06 -6.82
C GLY A 298 -12.80 10.19 -6.03
N SER A 299 -13.29 9.33 -5.14
CA SER A 299 -12.47 8.33 -4.47
C SER A 299 -12.09 7.19 -5.43
N ARG A 300 -11.09 6.40 -5.04
CA ARG A 300 -10.67 5.21 -5.79
C ARG A 300 -10.90 3.99 -4.93
N LYS A 301 -11.68 3.05 -5.45
CA LYS A 301 -11.84 1.72 -4.87
C LYS A 301 -10.81 0.77 -5.47
N TYR A 302 -10.22 -0.08 -4.65
CA TYR A 302 -9.25 -1.09 -5.07
C TYR A 302 -9.93 -2.45 -5.15
N VAL A 303 -9.85 -3.08 -6.31
CA VAL A 303 -10.55 -4.33 -6.63
C VAL A 303 -9.52 -5.39 -7.01
N ALA A 304 -9.59 -6.53 -6.34
CA ALA A 304 -8.75 -7.68 -6.67
C ALA A 304 -9.23 -8.37 -7.96
N PHE A 305 -8.29 -8.84 -8.76
CA PHE A 305 -8.55 -9.80 -9.82
C PHE A 305 -8.39 -11.23 -9.27
N ASP A 306 -9.52 -11.84 -8.90
CA ASP A 306 -9.59 -13.09 -8.15
C ASP A 306 -8.77 -14.26 -8.75
N PRO A 307 -8.74 -14.50 -10.08
CA PRO A 307 -7.91 -15.56 -10.65
C PRO A 307 -6.43 -15.42 -10.31
N HIS A 308 -5.93 -14.18 -10.18
CA HIS A 308 -4.54 -13.92 -9.85
C HIS A 308 -4.25 -14.06 -8.35
N ALA A 309 -5.23 -13.89 -7.45
CA ALA A 309 -5.06 -14.23 -6.04
C ALA A 309 -4.66 -15.70 -5.87
N GLU A 310 -5.39 -16.59 -6.55
CA GLU A 310 -5.11 -18.02 -6.54
C GLU A 310 -3.78 -18.36 -7.21
N PHE A 311 -3.46 -17.71 -8.31
CA PHE A 311 -2.20 -17.89 -9.01
C PHE A 311 -1.02 -17.49 -8.13
N ILE A 312 -1.06 -16.30 -7.52
CA ILE A 312 -0.04 -15.82 -6.59
C ILE A 312 0.12 -16.81 -5.42
N ALA A 313 -0.98 -17.27 -4.82
CA ALA A 313 -0.92 -18.26 -3.75
C ALA A 313 -0.22 -19.57 -4.19
N LYS A 314 -0.49 -20.05 -5.40
CA LYS A 314 0.21 -21.22 -5.97
C LYS A 314 1.71 -20.94 -6.18
N ARG A 315 2.07 -19.75 -6.64
CA ARG A 315 3.48 -19.32 -6.81
C ARG A 315 4.21 -19.24 -5.48
N VAL A 316 3.60 -18.60 -4.48
CA VAL A 316 4.08 -18.55 -3.08
C VAL A 316 4.35 -19.96 -2.57
N LYS A 317 3.39 -20.88 -2.72
CA LYS A 317 3.56 -22.28 -2.31
C LYS A 317 4.80 -22.92 -2.96
N LYS A 318 5.05 -22.66 -4.24
CA LYS A 318 6.23 -23.22 -4.92
C LYS A 318 7.55 -22.69 -4.36
N TRP A 319 7.62 -21.42 -4.00
CA TRP A 319 8.80 -20.86 -3.32
C TRP A 319 9.02 -21.48 -1.95
N VAL A 320 7.95 -21.63 -1.16
CA VAL A 320 8.01 -22.30 0.15
C VAL A 320 8.44 -23.77 0.00
N GLU A 321 7.90 -24.49 -0.98
CA GLU A 321 8.29 -25.89 -1.27
C GLU A 321 9.78 -26.00 -1.66
N VAL A 322 10.29 -25.11 -2.52
CA VAL A 322 11.70 -25.13 -2.95
C VAL A 322 12.64 -24.86 -1.77
N ARG A 323 12.28 -23.90 -0.91
CA ARG A 323 13.04 -23.56 0.30
C ARG A 323 13.15 -24.74 1.27
N ASN A 324 12.04 -25.45 1.48
CA ASN A 324 11.96 -26.56 2.43
C ASN A 324 12.45 -27.91 1.88
N LYS A 325 12.60 -28.05 0.55
CA LYS A 325 13.16 -29.27 -0.05
C LYS A 325 14.65 -29.37 0.19
N LYS A 326 15.10 -30.55 0.60
CA LYS A 326 16.52 -30.87 0.69
C LYS A 326 17.15 -30.86 -0.71
N PRO A 327 18.44 -30.51 -0.85
CA PRO A 327 19.12 -30.48 -2.14
C PRO A 327 18.89 -31.74 -2.99
N GLU A 328 18.97 -32.93 -2.38
CA GLU A 328 18.80 -34.23 -3.03
C GLU A 328 17.37 -34.51 -3.55
N GLU A 329 16.37 -33.79 -3.05
CA GLU A 329 14.96 -33.93 -3.47
C GLU A 329 14.59 -32.89 -4.55
N ARG A 330 15.47 -31.93 -4.82
CA ARG A 330 15.23 -30.86 -5.79
C ARG A 330 15.37 -31.41 -7.21
N ARG A 331 14.29 -31.30 -7.97
CA ARG A 331 14.29 -31.61 -9.40
C ARG A 331 14.45 -30.32 -10.18
N ILE A 332 15.60 -30.16 -10.83
CA ILE A 332 15.96 -28.95 -11.58
C ILE A 332 15.83 -29.27 -13.08
N ALA A 333 15.03 -28.48 -13.79
CA ALA A 333 14.96 -28.52 -15.24
C ALA A 333 15.83 -27.40 -15.82
N ILE A 334 16.75 -27.76 -16.72
CA ILE A 334 17.59 -26.80 -17.47
C ILE A 334 17.04 -26.74 -18.89
N VAL A 335 16.49 -25.59 -19.27
CA VAL A 335 15.88 -25.38 -20.59
C VAL A 335 16.88 -24.67 -21.49
N LEU A 336 17.30 -25.33 -22.57
CA LEU A 336 18.21 -24.77 -23.57
C LEU A 336 17.40 -24.13 -24.71
N ILE A 337 17.68 -22.87 -24.99
CA ILE A 337 17.01 -22.12 -26.06
C ILE A 337 17.64 -22.49 -27.41
N ASN A 338 16.78 -22.80 -28.39
CA ASN A 338 17.17 -23.03 -29.78
C ASN A 338 16.36 -22.10 -30.70
N PRO A 339 16.91 -20.95 -31.13
CA PRO A 339 16.19 -20.02 -31.98
C PRO A 339 15.94 -20.62 -33.39
N PRO A 340 14.78 -20.37 -34.01
CA PRO A 340 14.38 -21.03 -35.27
C PRO A 340 15.10 -20.53 -36.52
N CYS A 341 16.03 -19.57 -36.41
CA CYS A 341 16.63 -18.90 -37.56
C CYS A 341 17.93 -19.60 -38.05
N HIS A 342 17.83 -20.11 -39.28
CA HIS A 342 18.90 -20.48 -40.22
C HIS A 342 19.69 -21.77 -39.95
N SER A 343 19.34 -22.83 -40.69
CA SER A 343 20.24 -23.78 -41.39
C SER A 343 21.41 -24.45 -40.64
N VAL A 344 21.51 -24.30 -39.32
CA VAL A 344 22.50 -24.99 -38.49
C VAL A 344 21.80 -25.58 -37.27
N GLU A 345 21.59 -26.89 -37.32
CA GLU A 345 21.27 -27.75 -36.16
C GLU A 345 22.36 -27.68 -35.05
N ALA A 346 23.44 -26.91 -35.28
CA ALA A 346 24.60 -26.76 -34.42
C ALA A 346 24.48 -25.67 -33.33
N ASN A 347 23.36 -24.96 -33.20
CA ASN A 347 23.19 -23.86 -32.24
C ASN A 347 22.25 -24.21 -31.07
N ILE A 348 22.40 -25.40 -30.46
CA ILE A 348 21.65 -25.75 -29.25
C ILE A 348 22.22 -24.99 -28.06
N GLY A 349 21.36 -24.27 -27.33
CA GLY A 349 21.76 -23.52 -26.14
C GLY A 349 22.41 -22.18 -26.50
N VAL A 350 21.70 -21.33 -27.23
CA VAL A 350 22.19 -19.97 -27.51
C VAL A 350 22.05 -19.10 -26.26
N GLY A 351 23.16 -18.50 -25.82
CA GLY A 351 23.21 -17.46 -24.78
C GLY A 351 24.20 -16.36 -25.15
N LEU A 352 23.74 -15.12 -25.29
CA LEU A 352 24.59 -14.01 -25.73
C LEU A 352 25.73 -13.77 -24.72
N GLY A 353 26.98 -13.92 -25.16
CA GLY A 353 28.16 -13.75 -24.31
C GLY A 353 28.40 -14.87 -23.29
N LEU A 354 27.70 -16.00 -23.39
CA LEU A 354 27.81 -17.14 -22.49
C LEU A 354 28.13 -18.43 -23.26
N ASP A 355 29.18 -19.15 -22.84
CA ASP A 355 29.39 -20.54 -23.27
C ASP A 355 28.40 -21.44 -22.52
N VAL A 356 27.21 -21.63 -23.10
CA VAL A 356 26.09 -22.32 -22.45
C VAL A 356 26.43 -23.79 -22.14
N PRO A 357 26.98 -24.61 -23.07
CA PRO A 357 27.34 -25.99 -22.74
C PRO A 357 28.34 -26.09 -21.59
N GLU A 358 29.45 -25.33 -21.61
CA GLU A 358 30.44 -25.36 -20.54
C GLU A 358 29.86 -24.86 -19.21
N SER A 359 29.01 -23.83 -19.25
CA SER A 359 28.33 -23.31 -18.06
C SER A 359 27.41 -24.34 -17.42
N VAL A 360 26.65 -25.08 -18.23
CA VAL A 360 25.79 -26.18 -17.75
C VAL A 360 26.64 -27.29 -17.13
N VAL A 361 27.74 -27.71 -17.77
CA VAL A 361 28.65 -28.72 -17.21
C VAL A 361 29.22 -28.27 -15.86
N ARG A 362 29.64 -27.00 -15.73
CA ARG A 362 30.15 -26.44 -14.46
C ARG A 362 29.08 -26.37 -13.38
N LEU A 363 27.84 -26.03 -13.75
CA LEU A 363 26.71 -26.04 -12.82
C LEU A 363 26.42 -27.45 -12.33
N LEU A 364 26.32 -28.43 -13.25
CA LEU A 364 26.06 -29.83 -12.91
C LEU A 364 27.14 -30.48 -12.05
N LYS A 365 28.39 -30.00 -12.13
CA LYS A 365 29.49 -30.42 -11.24
C LYS A 365 29.41 -29.82 -9.82
N LYS A 366 28.70 -28.70 -9.66
CA LYS A 366 28.54 -28.00 -8.36
C LYS A 366 27.25 -28.38 -7.63
N LEU A 367 26.20 -28.72 -8.38
CA LEU A 367 24.98 -29.33 -7.87
C LEU A 367 25.29 -30.74 -7.36
#